data_AF-A0A6P4JKJ1-F1
#
_entry.id   AF-A0A6P4JKJ1-F1
#
_cell.length_a   1.000
_cell.length_b   1.000
_cell.length_c   1.000
_cell.angle_alpha   90.00
_cell.angle_beta   90.00
_cell.angle_gamma   90.00
#
_symmetry.space_group_name_H-M   'P 1'
#
loop_
_entity.id
_entity.type
_entity.pdbx_description
1 polymer ?
#
loop_
_entity_poly.entity_id
_entity_poly.type
_entity_poly.pdbx_seq_one_letter_code
_entity_poly.pdbx_strand_id
1 'polypeptide(L)'
;MLPPPHQDACNPGFCDCPFPNSIEVTSHKGHIPDLVRCRCGEDVPGNVNPWKWQAAEDSDAIVTDRDIIFHPTYSQGTAIVRGERALKPGMVHFWEMRVITALAGTDVMFGIGTESVNLGQFKFHFVSALGTNAQSWGFSYSGKVQHCGEQLPYGQKFSQGCLIGVSLDRSRGHLEFYLNRRALGVAYTNVPTDPDVNIYPMVCSTAAKSVIRLINCTSQPVTLQLRSFQALSKQPHKLAELQQMPGLKSILQSYWFLAPPVRYSRRSQETDLDLGDEAVLSSSKLRLGRKQKYRETDEASLDEEDLYANAHKIALRRSDSGDEEHASSLHEMCDEYFHYLL
;
A
#
# COMPACT_ATOMS: atom_id res chain seq x y z
N MET A 1 -7.28 38.24 6.30
CA MET A 1 -7.04 37.37 5.13
C MET A 1 -7.29 35.96 5.59
N LEU A 2 -8.31 35.29 5.06
CA LEU A 2 -8.51 33.86 5.29
C LEU A 2 -7.29 33.12 4.67
N PRO A 3 -6.73 32.10 5.34
CA PRO A 3 -5.75 31.25 4.69
C PRO A 3 -6.38 30.62 3.44
N PRO A 4 -5.60 30.38 2.37
CA PRO A 4 -6.13 29.71 1.20
C PRO A 4 -6.69 28.34 1.62
N PRO A 5 -7.73 27.82 0.95
CA PRO A 5 -8.21 26.47 1.21
C PRO A 5 -7.02 25.52 1.10
N HIS A 6 -6.83 24.64 2.08
CA HIS A 6 -5.82 23.58 2.04
C HIS A 6 -5.98 22.85 0.70
N GLN A 7 -5.12 23.16 -0.27
CA GLN A 7 -4.92 22.29 -1.41
C GLN A 7 -4.40 20.99 -0.79
N ASP A 8 -5.08 19.88 -1.02
CA ASP A 8 -4.60 18.55 -0.63
C ASP A 8 -3.20 18.34 -1.23
N ALA A 9 -2.18 18.74 -0.49
CA ALA A 9 -0.81 18.76 -0.97
C ALA A 9 -0.34 17.31 -1.11
N CYS A 10 0.17 16.95 -2.29
CA CYS A 10 0.83 15.66 -2.46
C CYS A 10 2.08 15.63 -1.57
N ASN A 11 2.37 14.46 -1.02
CA ASN A 11 3.59 14.24 -0.27
C ASN A 11 4.80 14.57 -1.16
N PRO A 12 5.80 15.30 -0.63
CA PRO A 12 7.01 15.61 -1.38
C PRO A 12 7.78 14.35 -1.78
N GLY A 13 8.60 14.47 -2.82
CA GLY A 13 9.50 13.39 -3.22
C GLY A 13 10.49 13.02 -2.11
N PHE A 14 11.03 11.80 -2.18
CA PHE A 14 11.98 11.25 -1.20
C PHE A 14 13.28 12.08 -1.06
N CYS A 15 13.64 12.84 -2.09
CA CYS A 15 14.82 13.69 -2.12
C CYS A 15 14.59 14.93 -3.01
N ASP A 16 15.47 15.92 -2.90
CA ASP A 16 15.42 17.15 -3.72
C ASP A 16 16.10 17.01 -5.10
N CYS A 17 16.43 15.79 -5.55
CA CYS A 17 17.04 15.61 -6.86
C CYS A 17 16.07 16.01 -7.98
N PRO A 18 16.57 16.54 -9.11
CA PRO A 18 15.74 16.91 -10.24
C PRO A 18 15.13 15.67 -10.90
N PHE A 19 13.87 15.80 -11.28
CA PHE A 19 13.12 14.83 -12.07
C PHE A 19 12.62 15.47 -13.36
N PRO A 20 12.43 14.69 -14.43
CA PRO A 20 12.01 15.24 -15.71
C PRO A 20 10.60 15.77 -15.61
N ASN A 21 10.37 16.99 -16.09
CA ASN A 21 9.04 17.56 -16.18
C ASN A 21 8.25 16.96 -17.36
N SER A 22 6.94 17.22 -17.43
CA SER A 22 6.07 16.67 -18.47
C SER A 22 6.49 17.04 -19.91
N ILE A 23 7.10 18.22 -20.11
CA ILE A 23 7.58 18.69 -21.42
C ILE A 23 8.82 17.88 -21.83
N GLU A 24 9.76 17.68 -20.91
CA GLU A 24 10.96 16.87 -21.14
C GLU A 24 10.58 15.42 -21.49
N VAL A 25 9.66 14.81 -20.73
CA VAL A 25 9.16 13.45 -21.00
C VAL A 25 8.47 13.36 -22.36
N THR A 26 7.67 14.38 -22.73
CA THR A 26 6.91 14.36 -23.98
C THR A 26 7.80 14.51 -25.21
N SER A 27 8.81 15.39 -25.14
CA SER A 27 9.74 15.70 -26.23
C SER A 27 10.89 14.70 -26.37
N HIS A 28 11.15 13.89 -25.34
CA HIS A 28 12.22 12.90 -25.37
C HIS A 28 11.93 11.77 -26.37
N LYS A 29 12.89 11.51 -27.26
CA LYS A 29 12.84 10.44 -28.28
C LYS A 29 13.56 9.15 -27.85
N GLY A 30 14.32 9.20 -26.74
CA GLY A 30 15.04 8.07 -26.19
C GLY A 30 14.28 7.37 -25.06
N HIS A 31 15.01 6.62 -24.25
CA HIS A 31 14.48 5.92 -23.09
C HIS A 31 14.25 6.92 -21.94
N ILE A 32 12.98 7.23 -21.62
CA ILE A 32 12.59 8.21 -20.58
C ILE A 32 13.36 8.05 -19.26
N PRO A 33 13.58 6.82 -18.74
CA PRO A 33 14.32 6.65 -17.49
C PRO A 33 15.78 7.14 -17.50
N ASP A 34 16.38 7.37 -18.66
CA ASP A 34 17.74 7.91 -18.81
C ASP A 34 17.82 9.41 -18.45
N LEU A 35 16.67 10.09 -18.42
CA LEU A 35 16.56 11.47 -17.95
C LEU A 35 16.80 11.58 -16.44
N VAL A 36 16.72 10.48 -15.69
CA VAL A 36 16.79 10.49 -14.23
C VAL A 36 18.17 10.08 -13.75
N ARG A 37 18.90 11.07 -13.24
CA ARG A 37 20.23 10.87 -12.62
C ARG A 37 20.18 10.55 -11.12
N CYS A 38 19.01 10.65 -10.51
CA CYS A 38 18.86 10.44 -9.08
C CYS A 38 18.98 8.95 -8.72
N ARG A 39 19.90 8.63 -7.80
CA ARG A 39 20.08 7.29 -7.20
C ARG A 39 19.71 7.22 -5.72
N CYS A 40 19.14 8.28 -5.15
CA CYS A 40 18.78 8.29 -3.73
C CYS A 40 17.82 7.13 -3.40
N GLY A 41 18.20 6.32 -2.42
CA GLY A 41 17.43 5.15 -1.98
C GLY A 41 17.91 3.83 -2.59
N GLU A 42 18.70 3.84 -3.67
CA GLU A 42 19.22 2.62 -4.32
C GLU A 42 20.34 1.92 -3.54
N ASP A 43 20.99 2.61 -2.60
CA ASP A 43 22.23 2.17 -1.94
C ASP A 43 22.02 1.26 -0.70
N VAL A 44 20.83 0.68 -0.50
CA VAL A 44 20.58 -0.09 0.73
C VAL A 44 21.22 -1.48 0.65
N PRO A 45 22.13 -1.84 1.58
CA PRO A 45 22.77 -3.15 1.60
C PRO A 45 21.72 -4.28 1.73
N GLY A 46 21.81 -5.32 0.90
CA GLY A 46 20.86 -6.44 0.87
C GLY A 46 20.09 -6.61 -0.44
N ASN A 47 20.38 -5.78 -1.45
CA ASN A 47 19.85 -5.89 -2.82
C ASN A 47 20.49 -7.09 -3.57
N VAL A 48 20.14 -8.30 -3.16
CA VAL A 48 20.58 -9.55 -3.80
C VAL A 48 19.65 -9.80 -5.00
N ASN A 49 20.10 -9.39 -6.19
CA ASN A 49 19.41 -9.49 -7.48
C ASN A 49 17.98 -8.92 -7.51
N PRO A 50 17.75 -7.82 -8.25
CA PRO A 50 16.42 -7.23 -8.32
C PRO A 50 15.42 -8.25 -8.86
N TRP A 51 14.25 -8.32 -8.23
CA TRP A 51 13.10 -8.99 -8.82
C TRP A 51 12.84 -8.40 -10.21
N LYS A 52 12.23 -9.20 -11.07
CA LYS A 52 11.92 -8.78 -12.44
C LYS A 52 10.41 -8.66 -12.62
N TRP A 53 10.03 -7.69 -13.41
CA TRP A 53 8.67 -7.57 -13.93
C TRP A 53 8.51 -8.49 -15.14
N GLN A 54 7.32 -9.04 -15.32
CA GLN A 54 7.01 -9.82 -16.50
C GLN A 54 6.83 -8.89 -17.70
N ALA A 55 7.65 -9.08 -18.73
CA ALA A 55 7.44 -8.47 -20.04
C ALA A 55 6.34 -9.23 -20.81
N ALA A 56 5.47 -8.49 -21.50
CA ALA A 56 4.46 -9.02 -22.39
C ALA A 56 4.40 -8.17 -23.66
N GLU A 57 4.55 -8.80 -24.83
CA GLU A 57 4.67 -8.13 -26.12
C GLU A 57 3.39 -7.35 -26.50
N ASP A 58 2.22 -7.86 -26.12
CA ASP A 58 0.91 -7.25 -26.43
C ASP A 58 0.36 -6.32 -25.33
N SER A 59 1.17 -5.99 -24.32
CA SER A 59 0.74 -5.11 -23.23
C SER A 59 0.94 -3.64 -23.57
N ASP A 60 0.09 -2.76 -23.04
CA ASP A 60 0.27 -1.30 -23.15
C ASP A 60 1.39 -0.79 -22.20
N ALA A 61 2.39 -1.61 -21.89
CA ALA A 61 3.52 -1.29 -21.05
C ALA A 61 4.81 -1.95 -21.58
N ILE A 62 5.93 -1.22 -21.49
CA ILE A 62 7.25 -1.74 -21.82
C ILE A 62 8.02 -1.95 -20.52
N VAL A 63 8.56 -3.15 -20.34
CA VAL A 63 9.39 -3.51 -19.18
C VAL A 63 10.86 -3.54 -19.61
N THR A 64 11.70 -2.74 -18.95
CA THR A 64 13.15 -2.66 -19.20
C THR A 64 13.91 -2.84 -17.89
N ASP A 65 14.40 -4.05 -17.63
CA ASP A 65 15.10 -4.42 -16.38
C ASP A 65 14.28 -4.09 -15.11
N ARG A 66 14.50 -2.90 -14.52
CA ARG A 66 13.81 -2.40 -13.32
C ARG A 66 12.66 -1.45 -13.63
N ASP A 67 12.60 -0.91 -14.84
CA ASP A 67 11.69 0.15 -15.23
C ASP A 67 10.46 -0.42 -15.93
N ILE A 68 9.29 0.12 -15.59
CA ILE A 68 8.04 -0.09 -16.29
C ILE A 68 7.65 1.24 -16.92
N ILE A 69 7.50 1.27 -18.24
CA ILE A 69 7.01 2.43 -18.99
C ILE A 69 5.60 2.10 -19.46
N PHE A 70 4.60 2.66 -18.80
CA PHE A 70 3.21 2.50 -19.19
C PHE A 70 2.86 3.46 -20.33
N HIS A 71 2.07 2.97 -21.28
CA HIS A 71 1.50 3.73 -22.38
C HIS A 71 2.55 4.60 -23.09
N PRO A 72 3.61 3.98 -23.68
CA PRO A 72 4.79 4.69 -24.18
C PRO A 72 4.48 5.70 -25.29
N THR A 73 3.40 5.47 -26.06
CA THR A 73 2.96 6.37 -27.13
C THR A 73 1.79 7.23 -26.68
N TYR A 74 0.67 6.61 -26.32
CA TYR A 74 -0.53 7.26 -25.80
C TYR A 74 -1.31 6.27 -24.94
N SER A 75 -2.17 6.78 -24.06
CA SER A 75 -2.98 5.93 -23.19
C SER A 75 -4.33 5.62 -23.83
N GLN A 76 -4.69 4.34 -23.86
CA GLN A 76 -5.99 3.87 -24.32
C GLN A 76 -6.81 3.23 -23.19
N GLY A 77 -6.33 3.18 -21.96
CA GLY A 77 -7.04 2.52 -20.87
C GLY A 77 -6.12 2.28 -19.68
N THR A 78 -6.29 1.16 -18.99
CA THR A 78 -5.48 0.81 -17.83
C THR A 78 -4.61 -0.40 -18.16
N ALA A 79 -3.29 -0.22 -18.12
CA ALA A 79 -2.35 -1.34 -18.24
C ALA A 79 -1.96 -1.84 -16.84
N ILE A 80 -1.80 -3.15 -16.71
CA ILE A 80 -1.35 -3.83 -15.49
C ILE A 80 -0.08 -4.60 -15.81
N VAL A 81 0.95 -4.43 -15.00
CA VAL A 81 2.18 -5.21 -15.05
C VAL A 81 2.34 -5.98 -13.73
N ARG A 82 2.66 -7.27 -13.84
CA ARG A 82 2.92 -8.14 -12.69
C ARG A 82 4.39 -8.56 -12.62
N GLY A 83 4.83 -8.99 -11.44
CA GLY A 83 6.15 -9.61 -11.26
C GLY A 83 6.27 -10.93 -12.02
N GLU A 84 7.49 -11.29 -12.41
CA GLU A 84 7.77 -12.56 -13.11
C GLU A 84 7.54 -13.79 -12.22
N ARG A 85 7.82 -13.67 -10.93
CA ARG A 85 7.76 -14.78 -9.96
C ARG A 85 6.70 -14.54 -8.90
N ALA A 86 6.02 -15.61 -8.53
CA ALA A 86 5.12 -15.61 -7.39
C ALA A 86 5.92 -15.34 -6.10
N LEU A 87 5.32 -14.54 -5.23
CA LEU A 87 5.75 -14.36 -3.84
C LEU A 87 5.53 -15.70 -3.13
N LYS A 88 6.50 -16.16 -2.33
CA LYS A 88 6.45 -17.49 -1.73
C LYS A 88 5.65 -17.48 -0.42
N PRO A 89 4.87 -18.53 -0.12
CA PRO A 89 4.25 -18.69 1.20
C PRO A 89 5.30 -18.73 2.31
N GLY A 90 4.91 -18.37 3.54
CA GLY A 90 5.81 -18.44 4.71
C GLY A 90 6.96 -17.42 4.74
N MET A 91 6.93 -16.40 3.87
CA MET A 91 7.94 -15.35 3.79
C MET A 91 7.33 -13.95 4.01
N VAL A 92 8.16 -13.01 4.44
CA VAL A 92 7.87 -11.57 4.34
C VAL A 92 8.59 -11.03 3.12
N HIS A 93 7.81 -10.46 2.23
CA HIS A 93 8.23 -9.88 0.97
C HIS A 93 8.17 -8.37 1.08
N PHE A 94 9.25 -7.69 0.71
CA PHE A 94 9.27 -6.24 0.65
C PHE A 94 9.86 -5.76 -0.67
N TRP A 95 9.23 -4.81 -1.31
CA TRP A 95 9.78 -4.13 -2.49
C TRP A 95 9.45 -2.65 -2.47
N GLU A 96 10.36 -1.85 -3.00
CA GLU A 96 10.29 -0.39 -3.03
C GLU A 96 10.40 0.06 -4.48
N MET A 97 9.43 0.84 -4.92
CA MET A 97 9.37 1.40 -6.26
C MET A 97 9.45 2.93 -6.18
N ARG A 98 9.98 3.53 -7.23
CA ARG A 98 10.08 4.97 -7.38
C ARG A 98 9.24 5.46 -8.51
N VAL A 99 8.51 6.53 -8.23
CA VAL A 99 7.76 7.26 -9.24
C VAL A 99 8.71 8.17 -10.00
N ILE A 100 8.94 7.89 -11.29
CA ILE A 100 9.95 8.59 -12.10
C ILE A 100 9.37 9.79 -12.83
N THR A 101 8.14 9.68 -13.32
CA THR A 101 7.42 10.74 -14.06
C THR A 101 6.30 11.33 -13.20
N ALA A 102 5.78 12.50 -13.58
CA ALA A 102 4.56 13.01 -12.99
C ALA A 102 3.41 12.00 -13.12
N LEU A 103 2.65 11.82 -12.04
CA LEU A 103 1.45 10.97 -12.02
C LEU A 103 0.25 11.80 -12.46
N ALA A 104 -0.59 11.21 -13.31
CA ALA A 104 -1.78 11.85 -13.88
C ALA A 104 -2.80 10.77 -14.28
N GLY A 105 -3.88 11.18 -14.93
CA GLY A 105 -4.93 10.26 -15.39
C GLY A 105 -5.89 9.86 -14.26
N THR A 106 -6.64 8.79 -14.51
CA THR A 106 -7.62 8.27 -13.55
C THR A 106 -6.94 7.66 -12.33
N ASP A 107 -5.97 6.78 -12.57
CA ASP A 107 -5.21 6.15 -11.49
C ASP A 107 -3.84 5.61 -11.91
N VAL A 108 -2.98 5.51 -10.90
CA VAL A 108 -1.72 4.76 -10.86
C VAL A 108 -1.67 4.07 -9.50
N MET A 109 -1.62 2.74 -9.52
CA MET A 109 -1.75 1.93 -8.30
C MET A 109 -0.61 0.94 -8.15
N PHE A 110 -0.31 0.62 -6.89
CA PHE A 110 0.72 -0.32 -6.47
C PHE A 110 0.08 -1.37 -5.57
N GLY A 111 0.46 -2.63 -5.72
CA GLY A 111 -0.09 -3.65 -4.84
C GLY A 111 0.25 -5.06 -5.29
N ILE A 112 -0.73 -5.94 -5.13
CA ILE A 112 -0.59 -7.37 -5.40
C ILE A 112 -1.83 -7.91 -6.11
N GLY A 113 -1.67 -9.05 -6.77
CA GLY A 113 -2.80 -9.82 -7.25
C GLY A 113 -2.46 -11.29 -7.41
N THR A 114 -3.50 -12.10 -7.50
CA THR A 114 -3.35 -13.54 -7.73
C THR A 114 -3.03 -13.82 -9.20
N GLU A 115 -2.70 -15.07 -9.51
CA GLU A 115 -2.58 -15.52 -10.91
C GLU A 115 -3.86 -15.35 -11.73
N SER A 116 -5.03 -15.27 -11.08
CA SER A 116 -6.33 -15.13 -11.74
C SER A 116 -6.62 -13.73 -12.26
N VAL A 117 -5.76 -12.74 -11.99
CA VAL A 117 -5.93 -11.38 -12.53
C VAL A 117 -5.68 -11.38 -14.03
N ASN A 118 -6.69 -10.96 -14.80
CA ASN A 118 -6.55 -10.73 -16.23
C ASN A 118 -5.88 -9.38 -16.50
N LEU A 119 -4.60 -9.41 -16.91
CA LEU A 119 -3.77 -8.22 -17.14
C LEU A 119 -4.29 -7.32 -18.28
N GLY A 120 -5.07 -7.88 -19.23
CA GLY A 120 -5.62 -7.17 -20.38
C GLY A 120 -7.08 -6.73 -20.21
N GLN A 121 -7.70 -6.98 -19.05
CA GLN A 121 -9.14 -6.75 -18.83
C GLN A 121 -9.57 -5.31 -19.10
N PHE A 122 -8.71 -4.34 -18.80
CA PHE A 122 -9.04 -2.91 -18.83
C PHE A 122 -8.42 -2.18 -20.02
N LYS A 123 -8.09 -2.91 -21.08
CA LYS A 123 -7.82 -2.30 -22.39
C LYS A 123 -9.06 -1.54 -22.82
N PHE A 124 -8.94 -0.25 -23.14
CA PHE A 124 -10.08 0.65 -23.44
C PHE A 124 -10.92 1.15 -22.25
N HIS A 125 -10.52 0.83 -21.02
CA HIS A 125 -11.20 1.29 -19.80
C HIS A 125 -10.24 2.01 -18.86
N PHE A 126 -10.55 3.26 -18.51
CA PHE A 126 -9.76 4.07 -17.58
C PHE A 126 -10.29 3.91 -16.15
N VAL A 127 -9.70 3.01 -15.36
CA VAL A 127 -10.20 2.62 -14.04
C VAL A 127 -9.07 2.42 -13.03
N SER A 128 -9.41 2.47 -11.74
CA SER A 128 -8.57 1.96 -10.65
C SER A 128 -8.59 0.42 -10.67
N ALA A 129 -7.70 -0.19 -11.44
CA ALA A 129 -7.79 -1.62 -11.80
C ALA A 129 -7.50 -2.60 -10.64
N LEU A 130 -6.48 -2.33 -9.83
CA LEU A 130 -6.12 -3.21 -8.71
C LEU A 130 -7.14 -3.07 -7.58
N GLY A 131 -7.73 -4.20 -7.18
CA GLY A 131 -8.78 -4.25 -6.17
C GLY A 131 -10.21 -4.06 -6.71
N THR A 132 -10.40 -4.06 -8.03
CA THR A 132 -11.76 -4.08 -8.64
C THR A 132 -12.55 -5.33 -8.27
N ASN A 133 -11.87 -6.41 -7.94
CA ASN A 133 -12.45 -7.69 -7.52
C ASN A 133 -11.64 -8.29 -6.36
N ALA A 134 -11.99 -9.51 -5.96
CA ALA A 134 -11.31 -10.22 -4.88
C ALA A 134 -9.91 -10.75 -5.23
N GLN A 135 -9.48 -10.66 -6.49
CA GLN A 135 -8.22 -11.25 -6.97
C GLN A 135 -7.03 -10.28 -6.85
N SER A 136 -7.24 -9.03 -6.42
CA SER A 136 -6.16 -8.05 -6.28
C SER A 136 -6.41 -7.05 -5.15
N TRP A 137 -5.34 -6.39 -4.73
CA TRP A 137 -5.33 -5.34 -3.71
C TRP A 137 -4.46 -4.20 -4.23
N GLY A 138 -4.94 -2.96 -4.15
CA GLY A 138 -4.26 -1.80 -4.71
C GLY A 138 -4.17 -0.62 -3.75
N PHE A 139 -3.08 0.13 -3.85
CA PHE A 139 -2.88 1.45 -3.24
C PHE A 139 -2.69 2.50 -4.34
N SER A 140 -3.64 3.42 -4.44
CA SER A 140 -3.70 4.49 -5.43
C SER A 140 -2.82 5.68 -5.06
N TYR A 141 -2.25 6.35 -6.07
CA TYR A 141 -1.56 7.64 -5.88
C TYR A 141 -2.44 8.73 -5.26
N SER A 142 -3.76 8.55 -5.28
CA SER A 142 -4.74 9.40 -4.59
C SER A 142 -4.78 9.22 -3.07
N GLY A 143 -4.03 8.28 -2.50
CA GLY A 143 -4.00 8.00 -1.06
C GLY A 143 -5.05 7.00 -0.57
N LYS A 144 -5.76 6.33 -1.49
CA LYS A 144 -6.79 5.33 -1.18
C LYS A 144 -6.29 3.91 -1.41
N VAL A 145 -6.80 2.96 -0.65
CA VAL A 145 -6.66 1.53 -0.91
C VAL A 145 -7.94 0.95 -1.50
N GLN A 146 -7.81 -0.10 -2.30
CA GLN A 146 -8.93 -0.74 -2.98
C GLN A 146 -8.83 -2.27 -2.96
N HIS A 147 -9.95 -2.93 -2.67
CA HIS A 147 -10.14 -4.39 -2.75
C HIS A 147 -11.64 -4.71 -2.82
N CYS A 148 -12.03 -5.76 -3.58
CA CYS A 148 -13.44 -6.14 -3.76
C CYS A 148 -14.36 -4.99 -4.23
N GLY A 149 -13.82 -4.04 -5.00
CA GLY A 149 -14.56 -2.88 -5.50
C GLY A 149 -14.77 -1.76 -4.45
N GLU A 150 -14.36 -1.97 -3.20
CA GLU A 150 -14.46 -0.97 -2.14
C GLU A 150 -13.20 -0.11 -2.09
N GLN A 151 -13.35 1.22 -2.06
CA GLN A 151 -12.25 2.17 -1.90
C GLN A 151 -12.32 2.85 -0.54
N LEU A 152 -11.21 2.82 0.19
CA LEU A 152 -11.10 3.39 1.53
C LEU A 152 -9.94 4.39 1.61
N PRO A 153 -10.10 5.54 2.29
CA PRO A 153 -8.97 6.39 2.66
C PRO A 153 -7.96 5.61 3.52
N TYR A 154 -6.67 5.78 3.25
CA TYR A 154 -5.64 5.03 3.96
C TYR A 154 -4.35 5.82 4.17
N GLY A 155 -3.84 6.47 3.12
CA GLY A 155 -2.58 7.22 3.17
C GLY A 155 -2.71 8.60 2.53
N GLN A 156 -1.59 9.32 2.48
CA GLN A 156 -1.52 10.60 1.79
C GLN A 156 -1.38 10.39 0.27
N LYS A 157 -1.83 11.39 -0.49
CA LYS A 157 -1.54 11.50 -1.93
C LYS A 157 -0.02 11.58 -2.12
N PHE A 158 0.48 10.97 -3.19
CA PHE A 158 1.90 10.99 -3.51
C PHE A 158 2.14 11.27 -4.99
N SER A 159 3.37 11.65 -5.33
CA SER A 159 3.69 12.21 -6.64
C SER A 159 5.08 11.80 -7.12
N GLN A 160 5.58 12.47 -8.15
CA GLN A 160 6.89 12.23 -8.74
C GLN A 160 8.01 12.29 -7.69
N GLY A 161 8.93 11.34 -7.76
CA GLY A 161 10.08 11.25 -6.87
C GLY A 161 9.80 10.57 -5.53
N CYS A 162 8.55 10.27 -5.18
CA CYS A 162 8.20 9.49 -4.00
C CYS A 162 8.65 8.03 -4.14
N LEU A 163 8.99 7.41 -3.01
CA LEU A 163 9.21 5.97 -2.89
C LEU A 163 7.97 5.30 -2.31
N ILE A 164 7.47 4.27 -3.00
CA ILE A 164 6.35 3.45 -2.57
C ILE A 164 6.87 2.07 -2.22
N GLY A 165 6.86 1.75 -0.93
CA GLY A 165 7.18 0.43 -0.43
C GLY A 165 5.92 -0.41 -0.25
N VAL A 166 6.05 -1.71 -0.49
CA VAL A 166 4.98 -2.69 -0.24
C VAL A 166 5.59 -3.82 0.57
N SER A 167 4.94 -4.15 1.69
CA SER A 167 5.29 -5.27 2.56
C SER A 167 4.14 -6.27 2.54
N LEU A 168 4.43 -7.49 2.11
CA LEU A 168 3.49 -8.61 2.17
C LEU A 168 4.04 -9.70 3.07
N ASP A 169 3.33 -9.95 4.18
CA ASP A 169 3.56 -11.09 5.04
C ASP A 169 2.70 -12.27 4.60
N ARG A 170 3.27 -13.18 3.81
CA ARG A 170 2.59 -14.38 3.30
C ARG A 170 2.34 -15.46 4.36
N SER A 171 2.82 -15.29 5.60
CA SER A 171 2.45 -16.19 6.71
C SER A 171 1.20 -15.73 7.45
N ARG A 172 0.91 -14.42 7.45
CA ARG A 172 -0.22 -13.82 8.18
C ARG A 172 -1.30 -13.23 7.27
N GLY A 173 -1.03 -13.11 5.98
CA GLY A 173 -1.93 -12.45 5.03
C GLY A 173 -2.00 -10.94 5.25
N HIS A 174 -0.92 -10.33 5.73
CA HIS A 174 -0.89 -8.89 6.02
C HIS A 174 -0.20 -8.11 4.90
N LEU A 175 -0.90 -7.12 4.37
CA LEU A 175 -0.40 -6.19 3.36
C LEU A 175 -0.31 -4.80 3.97
N GLU A 176 0.87 -4.20 3.87
CA GLU A 176 1.19 -2.87 4.40
C GLU A 176 1.96 -2.07 3.35
N PHE A 177 1.64 -0.78 3.23
CA PHE A 177 2.31 0.12 2.30
C PHE A 177 3.16 1.15 3.05
N TYR A 178 4.17 1.66 2.35
CA TYR A 178 5.12 2.63 2.86
C TYR A 178 5.22 3.79 1.88
N LEU A 179 5.26 5.01 2.39
CA LEU A 179 5.52 6.20 1.61
C LEU A 179 6.80 6.85 2.10
N ASN A 180 7.79 7.01 1.22
CA ASN A 180 9.11 7.54 1.56
C ASN A 180 9.73 6.84 2.77
N ARG A 181 9.61 5.51 2.83
CA ARG A 181 10.09 4.62 3.92
C ARG A 181 9.39 4.77 5.26
N ARG A 182 8.33 5.57 5.34
CA ARG A 182 7.44 5.60 6.50
C ARG A 182 6.30 4.59 6.31
N ALA A 183 6.08 3.74 7.30
CA ALA A 183 4.95 2.82 7.32
C ALA A 183 3.63 3.59 7.40
N LEU A 184 2.65 3.19 6.59
CA LEU A 184 1.29 3.75 6.61
C LEU A 184 0.31 2.90 7.45
N GLY A 185 0.80 1.81 8.06
CA GLY A 185 0.00 0.87 8.84
C GLY A 185 -0.56 -0.27 7.98
N VAL A 186 -1.08 -1.33 8.60
CA VAL A 186 -1.60 -2.49 7.85
C VAL A 186 -2.86 -2.08 7.06
N ALA A 187 -2.83 -2.25 5.74
CA ALA A 187 -3.96 -1.96 4.85
C ALA A 187 -4.96 -3.12 4.82
N TYR A 188 -4.46 -4.35 4.74
CA TYR A 188 -5.29 -5.55 4.66
C TYR A 188 -4.71 -6.69 5.49
N THR A 189 -5.58 -7.50 6.06
CA THR A 189 -5.25 -8.69 6.85
C THR A 189 -5.84 -9.99 6.27
N ASN A 190 -6.54 -9.87 5.14
CA ASN A 190 -7.30 -10.95 4.50
C ASN A 190 -6.63 -11.48 3.23
N VAL A 191 -5.34 -11.22 3.01
CA VAL A 191 -4.62 -11.75 1.84
C VAL A 191 -4.46 -13.27 2.00
N PRO A 192 -4.76 -14.09 0.97
CA PRO A 192 -4.63 -15.54 1.05
C PRO A 192 -3.24 -15.99 1.50
N THR A 193 -3.21 -16.86 2.51
CA THR A 193 -1.98 -17.48 3.05
C THR A 193 -1.77 -18.89 2.52
N ASP A 194 -2.76 -19.44 1.81
CA ASP A 194 -2.68 -20.75 1.19
C ASP A 194 -1.44 -20.86 0.27
N PRO A 195 -0.62 -21.92 0.41
CA PRO A 195 0.50 -22.20 -0.48
C PRO A 195 0.12 -22.35 -1.96
N ASP A 196 -1.10 -22.82 -2.26
CA ASP A 196 -1.54 -23.12 -3.63
C ASP A 196 -1.99 -21.85 -4.37
N VAL A 197 -2.22 -20.75 -3.64
CA VAL A 197 -2.57 -19.45 -4.23
C VAL A 197 -1.30 -18.67 -4.57
N ASN A 198 -1.01 -18.57 -5.86
CA ASN A 198 0.08 -17.74 -6.37
C ASN A 198 -0.29 -16.26 -6.32
N ILE A 199 0.54 -15.45 -5.64
CA ILE A 199 0.38 -14.00 -5.52
C ILE A 199 1.61 -13.32 -6.11
N TYR A 200 1.39 -12.25 -6.88
CA TYR A 200 2.42 -11.50 -7.58
C TYR A 200 2.38 -10.03 -7.17
N PRO A 201 3.53 -9.34 -7.12
CA PRO A 201 3.53 -7.88 -7.05
C PRO A 201 2.94 -7.33 -8.35
N MET A 202 2.16 -6.26 -8.27
CA MET A 202 1.50 -5.65 -9.41
C MET A 202 1.54 -4.12 -9.34
N VAL A 203 1.61 -3.50 -10.52
CA VAL A 203 1.49 -2.05 -10.70
C VAL A 203 0.56 -1.82 -11.88
N CYS A 204 -0.36 -0.86 -11.78
CA CYS A 204 -1.19 -0.45 -12.89
C CYS A 204 -1.14 1.05 -13.13
N SER A 205 -1.37 1.47 -14.37
CA SER A 205 -1.38 2.89 -14.72
C SER A 205 -2.33 3.18 -15.88
N THR A 206 -2.99 4.32 -15.77
CA THR A 206 -3.75 4.98 -16.85
C THR A 206 -2.96 6.12 -17.50
N ALA A 207 -1.85 6.54 -16.90
CA ALA A 207 -1.08 7.68 -17.36
C ALA A 207 -0.17 7.33 -18.54
N ALA A 208 -0.31 8.09 -19.63
CA ALA A 208 0.61 8.05 -20.77
C ALA A 208 2.05 8.35 -20.33
N LYS A 209 3.00 7.59 -20.87
CA LYS A 209 4.44 7.74 -20.61
C LYS A 209 4.80 7.72 -19.13
N SER A 210 4.00 7.09 -18.28
CA SER A 210 4.31 7.02 -16.85
C SER A 210 5.36 5.95 -16.58
N VAL A 211 6.36 6.32 -15.78
CA VAL A 211 7.50 5.46 -15.50
C VAL A 211 7.58 5.15 -14.01
N ILE A 212 7.64 3.86 -13.71
CA ILE A 212 7.81 3.32 -12.36
C ILE A 212 9.08 2.46 -12.36
N ARG A 213 9.99 2.73 -11.41
CA ARG A 213 11.27 2.02 -11.28
C ARG A 213 11.29 1.16 -10.03
N LEU A 214 11.66 -0.11 -10.12
CA LEU A 214 12.00 -0.92 -8.96
C LEU A 214 13.37 -0.50 -8.39
N ILE A 215 13.41 -0.12 -7.12
CA ILE A 215 14.63 0.36 -6.44
C ILE A 215 15.24 -0.73 -5.57
N ASN A 216 14.45 -1.30 -4.66
CA ASN A 216 14.89 -2.33 -3.73
C ASN A 216 13.85 -3.45 -3.65
N CYS A 217 14.29 -4.66 -3.37
CA CYS A 217 13.41 -5.78 -3.05
C CYS A 217 14.14 -6.82 -2.19
N THR A 218 13.38 -7.52 -1.35
CA THR A 218 13.91 -8.59 -0.51
C THR A 218 12.79 -9.56 -0.12
N SER A 219 13.15 -10.82 0.10
CA SER A 219 12.27 -11.85 0.65
C SER A 219 12.98 -12.50 1.81
N GLN A 220 12.34 -12.51 2.97
CA GLN A 220 12.90 -13.11 4.18
C GLN A 220 11.97 -14.23 4.69
N PRO A 221 12.51 -15.42 5.02
CA PRO A 221 11.71 -16.43 5.68
C PRO A 221 11.21 -15.92 7.02
N VAL A 222 9.98 -16.30 7.38
CA VAL A 222 9.43 -15.95 8.68
C VAL A 222 10.14 -16.78 9.75
N THR A 223 10.93 -16.11 10.57
CA THR A 223 11.66 -16.70 11.69
C THR A 223 11.37 -15.94 12.98
N LEU A 224 11.64 -16.55 14.13
CA LEU A 224 11.60 -15.85 15.41
C LEU A 224 12.52 -14.63 15.40
N GLN A 225 13.69 -14.72 14.77
CA GLN A 225 14.62 -13.61 14.66
C GLN A 225 14.01 -12.42 13.89
N LEU A 226 13.38 -12.67 12.74
CA LEU A 226 12.69 -11.66 11.96
C LEU A 226 11.56 -11.02 12.77
N ARG A 227 10.74 -11.83 13.46
CA ARG A 227 9.62 -11.34 14.29
C ARG A 227 10.08 -10.51 15.49
N SER A 228 11.11 -10.97 16.18
CA SER A 228 11.73 -10.22 17.28
C SER A 228 12.29 -8.89 16.79
N PHE A 229 12.96 -8.88 15.63
CA PHE A 229 13.45 -7.64 15.04
C PHE A 229 12.30 -6.71 14.63
N GLN A 230 11.23 -7.23 14.02
CA GLN A 230 10.03 -6.45 13.66
C GLN A 230 9.34 -5.83 14.88
N ALA A 231 9.28 -6.55 16.00
CA ALA A 231 8.73 -6.03 17.24
C ALA A 231 9.64 -4.93 17.83
N LEU A 232 10.96 -5.14 17.78
CA LEU A 232 11.95 -4.19 18.28
C LEU A 232 12.03 -2.92 17.41
N SER A 233 11.91 -3.03 16.09
CA SER A 233 12.05 -1.89 15.18
C SER A 233 10.96 -0.82 15.37
N LYS A 234 9.84 -1.18 16.01
CA LYS A 234 8.80 -0.25 16.44
C LYS A 234 9.20 0.64 17.63
N GLN A 235 10.35 0.39 18.25
CA GLN A 235 10.85 1.11 19.42
C GLN A 235 12.16 1.85 19.07
N PRO A 236 12.11 3.16 18.75
CA PRO A 236 13.26 3.91 18.23
C PRO A 236 14.50 3.85 19.13
N HIS A 237 14.31 3.97 20.46
CA HIS A 237 15.42 3.90 21.42
C HIS A 237 16.15 2.55 21.39
N LYS A 238 15.41 1.44 21.34
CA LYS A 238 16.00 0.09 21.27
C LYS A 238 16.67 -0.17 19.94
N LEU A 239 16.08 0.33 18.84
CA LEU A 239 16.67 0.22 17.52
C LEU A 239 18.01 0.98 17.43
N ALA A 240 18.08 2.18 18.02
CA ALA A 240 19.32 2.96 18.08
C ALA A 240 20.41 2.23 18.90
N GLU A 241 20.04 1.59 20.01
CA GLU A 241 20.95 0.78 20.81
C GLU A 241 21.46 -0.45 20.02
N LEU A 242 20.57 -1.13 19.29
CA LEU A 242 20.90 -2.27 18.43
C LEU A 242 21.90 -1.89 17.32
N GLN A 243 21.77 -0.70 16.74
CA GLN A 243 22.66 -0.18 15.69
C GLN A 243 24.10 0.00 16.16
N GLN A 244 24.31 0.22 17.46
CA GLN A 244 25.66 0.33 18.05
C GLN A 244 26.34 -1.02 18.24
N MET A 245 25.60 -2.14 18.19
CA MET A 245 26.13 -3.47 18.45
C MET A 245 26.76 -4.08 17.18
N PRO A 246 28.11 -4.21 17.10
CA PRO A 246 28.77 -4.65 15.87
C PRO A 246 28.38 -6.06 15.42
N GLY A 247 28.11 -6.96 16.39
CA GLY A 247 27.72 -8.34 16.14
C GLY A 247 26.34 -8.50 15.48
N LEU A 248 25.50 -7.46 15.46
CA LEU A 248 24.14 -7.50 14.90
C LEU A 248 24.02 -6.75 13.57
N LYS A 249 25.13 -6.24 13.02
CA LYS A 249 25.15 -5.54 11.73
C LYS A 249 24.59 -6.37 10.59
N SER A 250 24.86 -7.67 10.55
CA SER A 250 24.34 -8.58 9.51
C SER A 250 22.81 -8.71 9.57
N ILE A 251 22.23 -8.72 10.76
CA ILE A 251 20.77 -8.76 10.98
C ILE A 251 20.16 -7.44 10.53
N LEU A 252 20.75 -6.31 10.92
CA LEU A 252 20.32 -4.97 10.49
C LEU A 252 20.34 -4.83 8.95
N GLN A 253 21.36 -5.38 8.30
CA GLN A 253 21.46 -5.41 6.83
C GLN A 253 20.43 -6.34 6.20
N SER A 254 20.18 -7.51 6.79
CA SER A 254 19.21 -8.48 6.25
C SER A 254 17.77 -7.98 6.38
N TYR A 255 17.46 -7.29 7.47
CA TYR A 255 16.12 -6.81 7.81
C TYR A 255 15.99 -5.28 7.65
N TRP A 256 16.79 -4.69 6.77
CA TRP A 256 16.83 -3.25 6.53
C TRP A 256 15.44 -2.64 6.30
N PHE A 257 14.53 -3.38 5.66
CA PHE A 257 13.18 -2.93 5.31
C PHE A 257 12.23 -2.79 6.51
N LEU A 258 12.57 -3.40 7.66
CA LEU A 258 11.82 -3.24 8.91
C LEU A 258 12.25 -1.99 9.70
N ALA A 259 13.40 -1.41 9.33
CA ALA A 259 13.96 -0.19 9.88
C ALA A 259 14.63 0.64 8.77
N PRO A 260 13.89 1.01 7.71
CA PRO A 260 14.49 1.58 6.52
C PRO A 260 15.05 2.97 6.84
N PRO A 261 16.25 3.32 6.35
CA PRO A 261 16.81 4.63 6.61
C PRO A 261 15.96 5.67 5.89
N VAL A 262 15.30 6.52 6.68
CA VAL A 262 14.46 7.61 6.18
C VAL A 262 15.37 8.75 5.74
N ARG A 263 15.20 9.21 4.50
CA ARG A 263 15.73 10.49 4.03
C ARG A 263 14.55 11.35 3.62
N TYR A 264 14.58 12.59 4.05
CA TYR A 264 13.60 13.59 3.68
C TYR A 264 14.24 14.54 2.68
N SER A 265 13.47 14.97 1.67
CA SER A 265 13.77 16.21 0.97
C SER A 265 13.67 17.38 1.96
N ARG A 266 14.38 18.48 1.75
CA ARG A 266 14.28 19.65 2.65
C ARG A 266 12.83 20.12 2.80
N ARG A 267 12.05 20.03 1.71
CA ARG A 267 10.62 20.35 1.69
C ARG A 267 9.77 19.44 2.57
N SER A 268 10.22 18.22 2.87
CA SER A 268 9.48 17.29 3.76
C SER A 268 9.79 17.53 5.24
N GLN A 269 10.96 18.08 5.58
CA GLN A 269 11.32 18.37 6.97
C GLN A 269 10.44 19.46 7.57
N GLU A 270 9.98 20.42 6.75
CA GLU A 270 9.03 21.46 7.17
C GLU A 270 7.64 20.89 7.51
N THR A 271 7.25 19.76 6.91
CA THR A 271 5.95 19.11 7.11
C THR A 271 5.93 18.10 8.28
N ASP A 272 7.09 17.59 8.71
CA ASP A 272 7.19 16.57 9.77
C ASP A 272 6.88 17.11 11.18
N LEU A 273 6.95 18.44 11.37
CA LEU A 273 6.52 19.11 12.60
C LEU A 273 4.99 19.08 12.80
N ASP A 274 4.22 18.74 11.76
CA ASP A 274 2.74 18.78 11.76
C ASP A 274 2.11 17.37 11.81
N LEU A 275 2.85 16.33 11.41
CA LEU A 275 2.31 14.96 11.21
C LEU A 275 2.35 14.08 12.45
N GLY A 276 3.12 14.45 13.48
CA GLY A 276 3.07 13.80 14.79
C GLY A 276 1.69 13.91 15.44
N ASP A 277 0.96 14.99 15.14
CA ASP A 277 -0.34 15.30 15.74
C ASP A 277 -1.51 14.74 14.91
N GLU A 278 -1.41 14.69 13.58
CA GLU A 278 -2.47 14.21 12.68
C GLU A 278 -2.81 12.71 12.88
N ALA A 279 -1.81 11.84 13.07
CA ALA A 279 -2.03 10.40 13.26
C ALA A 279 -2.80 10.06 14.56
N VAL A 280 -2.73 10.94 15.56
CA VAL A 280 -3.48 10.81 16.81
C VAL A 280 -4.92 11.32 16.63
N LEU A 281 -5.12 12.34 15.79
CA LEU A 281 -6.42 13.00 15.61
C LEU A 281 -7.39 12.28 14.67
N SER A 282 -6.90 11.50 13.70
CA SER A 282 -7.78 10.72 12.79
C SER A 282 -8.60 9.67 13.55
N SER A 283 -7.98 9.05 14.56
CA SER A 283 -8.59 8.07 15.48
C SER A 283 -9.73 8.66 16.31
N SER A 284 -9.58 9.92 16.71
CA SER A 284 -10.49 10.66 17.61
C SER A 284 -11.70 11.21 16.87
N LYS A 285 -11.50 11.76 15.66
CA LYS A 285 -12.58 12.32 14.83
C LYS A 285 -13.56 11.24 14.34
N LEU A 286 -13.06 10.02 14.04
CA LEU A 286 -13.91 8.88 13.67
C LEU A 286 -14.81 8.39 14.82
N ARG A 287 -14.37 8.54 16.09
CA ARG A 287 -15.19 8.19 17.27
C ARG A 287 -16.26 9.23 17.60
N LEU A 288 -15.99 10.50 17.37
CA LEU A 288 -16.93 11.60 17.62
C LEU A 288 -18.05 11.68 16.56
N GLY A 289 -17.76 11.35 15.29
CA GLY A 289 -18.76 11.35 14.22
C GLY A 289 -19.87 10.29 14.39
N ARG A 290 -19.67 9.27 15.23
CA ARG A 290 -20.65 8.20 15.48
C ARG A 290 -21.54 8.46 16.72
N LYS A 291 -21.28 9.52 17.50
CA LYS A 291 -22.07 9.86 18.71
C LYS A 291 -22.99 11.08 18.55
N GLN A 292 -22.89 11.87 17.47
CA GLN A 292 -23.79 13.00 17.23
C GLN A 292 -25.01 12.59 16.40
N LYS A 293 -25.84 11.71 16.96
CA LYS A 293 -27.26 11.64 16.57
C LYS A 293 -28.09 11.02 17.68
N TYR A 294 -28.12 11.62 18.88
CA TYR A 294 -29.25 11.55 19.81
C TYR A 294 -29.10 12.56 20.96
N ARG A 295 -30.11 13.43 21.07
CA ARG A 295 -30.58 14.25 22.21
C ARG A 295 -29.71 15.36 22.83
N GLU A 296 -30.18 16.58 22.59
CA GLU A 296 -30.16 17.71 23.53
C GLU A 296 -30.91 17.34 24.82
N THR A 297 -30.28 17.59 25.99
CA THR A 297 -30.85 18.26 27.18
C THR A 297 -29.83 18.24 28.33
N ASP A 298 -29.49 19.45 28.78
CA ASP A 298 -29.22 19.94 30.14
C ASP A 298 -28.04 19.48 31.01
N GLU A 299 -27.54 20.51 31.72
CA GLU A 299 -26.44 20.64 32.68
C GLU A 299 -26.35 19.55 33.76
N ALA A 300 -25.12 19.13 34.09
CA ALA A 300 -24.55 19.16 35.46
C ALA A 300 -23.15 18.51 35.54
N SER A 301 -22.24 19.20 36.24
CA SER A 301 -21.09 18.73 37.04
C SER A 301 -20.21 17.57 36.54
N LEU A 302 -18.95 17.88 36.28
CA LEU A 302 -17.83 16.94 36.15
C LEU A 302 -17.40 16.44 37.54
N ASP A 303 -17.49 15.13 37.76
CA ASP A 303 -16.80 14.43 38.85
C ASP A 303 -15.84 13.40 38.23
N GLU A 304 -14.55 13.54 38.54
CA GLU A 304 -13.45 12.70 38.03
C GLU A 304 -13.34 11.43 38.88
N GLU A 305 -14.07 10.35 38.55
CA GLU A 305 -13.71 8.97 38.97
C GLU A 305 -14.71 7.94 38.39
N ASP A 306 -14.53 7.45 37.15
CA ASP A 306 -15.06 6.11 36.78
C ASP A 306 -14.54 5.52 35.44
N LEU A 307 -13.22 5.34 35.30
CA LEU A 307 -12.62 4.91 34.02
C LEU A 307 -12.79 3.41 33.67
N TYR A 308 -13.52 2.59 34.44
CA TYR A 308 -13.58 1.13 34.22
C TYR A 308 -14.95 0.44 34.40
N ALA A 309 -16.07 1.16 34.46
CA ALA A 309 -17.36 0.54 34.78
C ALA A 309 -18.05 -0.28 33.65
N ASN A 310 -17.53 -0.32 32.41
CA ASN A 310 -18.27 -0.91 31.27
C ASN A 310 -17.65 -2.17 30.62
N ALA A 311 -16.70 -2.84 31.29
CA ALA A 311 -16.03 -4.01 30.71
C ALA A 311 -16.84 -5.32 30.73
N HIS A 312 -18.04 -5.38 31.31
CA HIS A 312 -18.79 -6.64 31.43
C HIS A 312 -20.30 -6.51 31.21
N LYS A 313 -20.75 -6.20 29.98
CA LYS A 313 -22.12 -6.53 29.52
C LYS A 313 -22.15 -6.83 28.01
N ILE A 314 -21.72 -8.03 27.60
CA ILE A 314 -22.14 -8.60 26.30
C ILE A 314 -23.44 -9.33 26.55
N ALA A 315 -24.57 -8.70 26.21
CA ALA A 315 -25.87 -9.35 26.18
C ALA A 315 -26.14 -9.87 24.76
N LEU A 316 -26.26 -11.19 24.64
CA LEU A 316 -26.87 -11.88 23.49
C LEU A 316 -28.29 -11.32 23.26
N ARG A 317 -28.57 -10.84 22.06
CA ARG A 317 -29.95 -10.60 21.61
C ARG A 317 -30.25 -11.44 20.38
N ARG A 318 -31.09 -12.45 20.60
CA ARG A 318 -32.02 -13.01 19.61
C ARG A 318 -33.07 -11.96 19.28
N SER A 319 -33.45 -11.85 18.01
CA SER A 319 -34.71 -11.23 17.60
C SER A 319 -35.39 -12.18 16.61
N ASP A 320 -36.60 -12.58 16.98
CA ASP A 320 -37.59 -13.28 16.18
C ASP A 320 -38.70 -12.28 15.80
N SER A 321 -39.54 -12.66 14.83
CA SER A 321 -40.57 -11.92 14.07
C SER A 321 -40.04 -11.10 12.88
N GLY A 322 -40.47 -11.30 11.64
CA GLY A 322 -41.56 -12.10 11.10
C GLY A 322 -42.37 -11.21 10.16
N ASP A 323 -42.14 -11.33 8.86
CA ASP A 323 -43.11 -11.13 7.76
C ASP A 323 -42.51 -11.77 6.49
N GLU A 324 -43.09 -12.89 6.10
CA GLU A 324 -43.01 -13.57 4.79
C GLU A 324 -43.64 -12.61 3.75
N GLU A 325 -43.23 -12.48 2.49
CA GLU A 325 -43.05 -13.48 1.44
C GLU A 325 -42.21 -12.83 0.32
N HIS A 326 -41.09 -13.45 -0.07
CA HIS A 326 -40.55 -13.54 -1.45
C HIS A 326 -39.30 -14.44 -1.37
N ALA A 327 -39.53 -15.67 -0.89
CA ALA A 327 -38.55 -16.75 -0.96
C ALA A 327 -38.94 -17.65 -2.13
N SER A 328 -38.15 -17.62 -3.19
CA SER A 328 -37.88 -18.80 -4.02
C SER A 328 -36.86 -18.41 -5.09
N SER A 329 -35.60 -18.84 -4.90
CA SER A 329 -34.66 -19.23 -5.98
C SER A 329 -33.16 -19.14 -5.58
N LEU A 330 -32.76 -18.70 -4.39
CA LEU A 330 -31.33 -18.49 -4.09
C LEU A 330 -30.77 -19.22 -2.85
N HIS A 331 -31.58 -20.06 -2.17
CA HIS A 331 -31.13 -20.79 -0.98
C HIS A 331 -30.97 -22.32 -1.19
N GLU A 332 -31.12 -22.83 -2.40
CA GLU A 332 -30.91 -24.25 -2.72
C GLU A 332 -29.51 -24.58 -3.30
N MET A 333 -28.57 -23.62 -3.35
CA MET A 333 -27.24 -23.88 -3.94
C MET A 333 -26.04 -23.81 -2.96
N CYS A 334 -26.27 -23.64 -1.65
CA CYS A 334 -25.16 -23.47 -0.69
C CYS A 334 -24.99 -24.59 0.37
N ASP A 335 -25.84 -25.62 0.39
CA ASP A 335 -25.81 -26.66 1.45
C ASP A 335 -25.28 -28.04 1.00
N GLU A 336 -24.76 -28.20 -0.21
CA GLU A 336 -24.24 -29.49 -0.69
C GLU A 336 -22.71 -29.71 -0.55
N TYR A 337 -21.97 -28.86 0.17
CA TYR A 337 -20.50 -29.00 0.26
C TYR A 337 -19.95 -29.50 1.61
N PHE A 338 -20.80 -29.91 2.56
CA PHE A 338 -20.38 -30.38 3.90
C PHE A 338 -20.76 -31.82 4.26
N HIS A 339 -20.91 -32.70 3.27
CA HIS A 339 -21.15 -34.13 3.51
C HIS A 339 -20.28 -35.07 2.67
N TYR A 340 -18.95 -34.89 2.67
CA TYR A 340 -18.02 -35.98 2.36
C TYR A 340 -16.67 -35.76 3.03
N LEU A 341 -16.55 -36.12 4.32
CA LEU A 341 -15.31 -36.54 4.98
C LEU A 341 -15.69 -37.19 6.34
N LEU A 342 -16.14 -38.44 6.27
CA LEU A 342 -16.03 -39.44 7.34
C LEU A 342 -15.41 -40.70 6.74
#